data_AF-A0ABD2W7J6-F1
#
_entry.id   AF-A0ABD2W7J6-F1
#
_cell.length_a   1.000
_cell.length_b   1.000
_cell.length_c   1.000
_cell.angle_alpha   90.00
_cell.angle_beta   90.00
_cell.angle_gamma   90.00
#
_symmetry.space_group_name_H-M   'P 1'
#
loop_
_entity.id
_entity.type
_entity.pdbx_description
1 polymer ?
#
loop_
_entity_poly.entity_id
_entity_poly.type
_entity_poly.pdbx_seq_one_letter_code
_entity_poly.pdbx_strand_id
1 'polypeptide(L)'
;MVRFKNRIIIFETLKIIVIILVNYHSRYIIVKITEKTKLDQKRPIAWKIKNGAIHDAINKKCSQMYGDLGSASIKAGFTAKYFNAFTRIAFVRSRHGPHEFILKVLPKITEISGKEVHVKILYIGGTLKHCFMYVKNYQEKKMEEIYSDAKTESQKSELEEALMYTMMPSWQDFFNSKAAT
;
A
#
# COMPACT_ATOMS: atom_id res chain seq x y z
N MET A 1 -16.55 52.72 -15.37
CA MET A 1 -15.84 51.48 -15.73
C MET A 1 -15.09 50.87 -14.53
N VAL A 2 -15.74 50.70 -13.36
CA VAL A 2 -15.08 50.19 -12.12
C VAL A 2 -15.83 49.01 -11.48
N ARG A 3 -17.10 48.77 -11.86
CA ARG A 3 -17.93 47.69 -11.28
C ARG A 3 -17.68 46.29 -11.86
N PHE A 4 -16.94 46.15 -12.96
CA PHE A 4 -16.65 44.85 -13.58
C PHE A 4 -15.38 44.17 -13.03
N LYS A 5 -14.42 44.94 -12.49
CA LYS A 5 -13.18 44.37 -11.92
C LYS A 5 -13.42 43.64 -10.58
N ASN A 6 -14.33 44.12 -9.74
CA ASN A 6 -14.60 43.49 -8.44
C ASN A 6 -15.37 42.16 -8.52
N ARG A 7 -16.11 41.88 -9.60
CA ARG A 7 -16.78 40.56 -9.79
C ARG A 7 -15.82 39.47 -10.26
N ILE A 8 -14.78 39.82 -11.00
CA ILE A 8 -13.78 38.87 -11.50
C ILE A 8 -12.90 38.34 -10.35
N ILE A 9 -12.52 39.21 -9.41
CA ILE A 9 -11.68 38.84 -8.26
C ILE A 9 -12.41 37.88 -7.29
N ILE A 10 -13.72 38.05 -7.10
CA ILE A 10 -14.53 37.14 -6.27
C ILE A 10 -14.68 35.77 -6.94
N PHE A 11 -14.73 35.71 -8.28
CA PHE A 11 -14.81 34.44 -9.01
C PHE A 11 -13.48 33.66 -9.01
N GLU A 12 -12.32 34.35 -9.01
CA GLU A 12 -11.01 33.69 -8.89
C GLU A 12 -10.74 33.19 -7.46
N THR A 13 -11.13 33.95 -6.43
CA THR A 13 -10.98 33.51 -5.04
C THR A 13 -11.92 32.35 -4.68
N LEU A 14 -13.15 32.33 -5.23
CA LEU A 14 -14.03 31.14 -5.11
C LEU A 14 -13.47 29.93 -5.86
N LYS A 15 -12.82 30.10 -7.02
CA LYS A 15 -12.15 28.99 -7.73
C LYS A 15 -11.03 28.39 -6.89
N ILE A 16 -10.23 29.21 -6.19
CA ILE A 16 -9.17 28.73 -5.31
C ILE A 16 -9.76 27.99 -4.09
N ILE A 17 -10.86 28.48 -3.50
CA ILE A 17 -11.56 27.81 -2.39
C ILE A 17 -12.17 26.47 -2.84
N VAL A 18 -12.77 26.39 -4.03
CA VAL A 18 -13.31 25.13 -4.59
C VAL A 18 -12.20 24.15 -4.94
N ILE A 19 -11.03 24.62 -5.40
CA ILE A 19 -9.87 23.75 -5.69
C ILE A 19 -9.25 23.18 -4.40
N ILE A 20 -9.27 23.92 -3.28
CA ILE A 20 -8.85 23.40 -1.98
C ILE A 20 -9.90 22.38 -1.43
N LEU A 21 -11.20 22.58 -1.69
CA LEU A 21 -12.28 21.62 -1.39
C LEU A 21 -12.27 20.35 -2.27
N VAL A 22 -11.64 20.39 -3.45
CA VAL A 22 -11.60 19.30 -4.46
C VAL A 22 -10.22 18.61 -4.54
N ASN A 23 -9.34 18.81 -3.55
CA ASN A 23 -8.15 17.97 -3.44
C ASN A 23 -8.50 16.65 -2.74
N TYR A 24 -8.70 15.59 -3.51
CA TYR A 24 -8.81 14.23 -2.97
C TYR A 24 -7.47 13.79 -2.37
N HIS A 25 -7.27 14.09 -1.08
CA HIS A 25 -6.12 13.60 -0.34
C HIS A 25 -6.17 12.07 -0.28
N SER A 26 -5.16 11.44 -0.88
CA SER A 26 -4.99 9.99 -0.80
C SER A 26 -4.25 9.63 0.49
N ARG A 27 -4.56 8.44 1.01
CA ARG A 27 -3.83 7.77 2.08
C ARG A 27 -3.22 6.52 1.50
N TYR A 28 -1.93 6.34 1.78
CA TYR A 28 -1.15 5.19 1.39
C TYR A 28 -0.91 4.37 2.64
N ILE A 29 -1.32 3.12 2.58
CA ILE A 29 -1.23 2.16 3.68
C ILE A 29 -0.24 1.10 3.23
N ILE A 30 0.81 0.93 4.01
CA ILE A 30 1.81 -0.10 3.81
C ILE A 30 1.45 -1.27 4.70
N VAL A 31 1.33 -2.45 4.08
CA VAL A 31 0.97 -3.68 4.78
C VAL A 31 2.02 -4.75 4.55
N LYS A 32 2.31 -5.52 5.60
CA LYS A 32 3.11 -6.74 5.52
C LYS A 32 2.17 -7.92 5.63
N ILE A 33 2.28 -8.84 4.68
CA ILE A 33 1.47 -10.04 4.64
C ILE A 33 2.35 -11.22 5.06
N THR A 34 1.92 -11.97 6.05
CA THR A 34 2.63 -13.13 6.58
C THR A 34 1.73 -14.34 6.47
N GLU A 35 2.29 -15.50 6.11
CA GLU A 35 1.53 -16.75 6.06
C GLU A 35 1.46 -17.36 7.46
N LYS A 36 0.29 -17.89 7.85
CA LYS A 36 0.11 -18.51 9.18
C LYS A 36 0.65 -19.93 9.25
N THR A 37 0.66 -20.64 8.12
CA THR A 37 1.09 -22.04 8.06
C THR A 37 2.60 -22.15 8.27
N LYS A 38 3.01 -22.91 9.29
CA LYS A 38 4.42 -23.05 9.73
C LYS A 38 5.33 -23.79 8.73
N LEU A 39 4.78 -24.42 7.68
CA LEU A 39 5.57 -25.26 6.77
C LEU A 39 6.55 -24.48 5.86
N ASP A 40 6.26 -23.21 5.56
CA ASP A 40 7.04 -22.43 4.58
C ASP A 40 7.72 -21.18 5.18
N GLN A 41 8.15 -21.25 6.44
CA GLN A 41 9.02 -20.21 7.01
C GLN A 41 10.46 -20.28 6.48
N LYS A 42 10.87 -21.44 5.93
CA LYS A 42 12.26 -21.70 5.50
C LYS A 42 12.48 -21.63 3.99
N ARG A 43 11.43 -21.50 3.17
CA ARG A 43 11.60 -21.43 1.71
C ARG A 43 11.03 -20.12 1.20
N PRO A 44 11.79 -19.31 0.45
CA PRO A 44 11.25 -18.21 -0.33
C PRO A 44 10.52 -18.79 -1.55
N ILE A 45 9.53 -19.67 -1.32
CA ILE A 45 8.67 -20.14 -2.41
C ILE A 45 7.91 -18.92 -2.86
N ALA A 46 8.27 -18.46 -4.06
CA ALA A 46 7.70 -17.33 -4.76
C ALA A 46 6.21 -17.27 -4.50
N TRP A 47 5.81 -16.35 -3.61
CA TRP A 47 4.40 -16.16 -3.31
C TRP A 47 3.79 -15.46 -4.52
N LYS A 48 3.43 -16.25 -5.52
CA LYS A 48 2.79 -15.79 -6.76
C LYS A 48 1.33 -15.49 -6.44
N ILE A 49 1.09 -14.35 -5.82
CA ILE A 49 -0.25 -13.78 -5.72
C ILE A 49 -0.59 -13.20 -7.09
N LYS A 50 -1.76 -13.55 -7.64
CA LYS A 50 -2.24 -12.92 -8.87
C LYS A 50 -2.40 -11.42 -8.66
N ASN A 51 -2.03 -10.62 -9.66
CA ASN A 51 -2.30 -9.18 -9.67
C ASN A 51 -3.80 -8.96 -9.42
N GLY A 52 -4.14 -8.20 -8.38
CA GLY A 52 -5.52 -7.93 -7.98
C GLY A 52 -6.08 -8.81 -6.85
N ALA A 53 -5.48 -9.95 -6.52
CA ALA A 53 -6.05 -10.83 -5.48
C ALA A 53 -6.11 -10.15 -4.08
N ILE A 54 -5.16 -9.25 -3.78
CA ILE A 54 -5.18 -8.44 -2.54
C ILE A 54 -6.32 -7.42 -2.58
N HIS A 55 -6.52 -6.77 -3.73
CA HIS A 55 -7.61 -5.83 -3.93
C HIS A 55 -8.97 -6.52 -3.72
N ASP A 56 -9.14 -7.72 -4.30
CA ASP A 56 -10.37 -8.48 -4.21
C ASP A 56 -10.59 -9.02 -2.79
N ALA A 57 -9.54 -9.48 -2.12
CA ALA A 57 -9.61 -9.91 -0.73
C ALA A 57 -10.06 -8.77 0.21
N ILE A 58 -9.51 -7.56 0.02
CA ILE A 58 -9.91 -6.38 0.81
C ILE A 58 -11.37 -6.00 0.51
N ASN A 59 -11.78 -5.96 -0.76
CA ASN A 59 -13.16 -5.64 -1.13
C ASN A 59 -14.16 -6.66 -0.58
N LYS A 60 -13.87 -7.95 -0.74
CA LYS A 60 -14.69 -9.05 -0.20
C LYS A 60 -14.83 -8.91 1.31
N LYS A 61 -13.73 -8.65 2.02
CA LYS A 61 -13.76 -8.52 3.48
C LYS A 61 -14.47 -7.24 3.93
N CYS A 62 -14.33 -6.14 3.18
CA CYS A 62 -15.04 -4.90 3.44
C CYS A 62 -16.56 -5.09 3.29
N SER A 63 -17.01 -5.73 2.21
CA SER A 63 -18.42 -6.08 2.00
C SER A 63 -18.95 -6.98 3.12
N GLN A 64 -18.18 -7.97 3.57
CA GLN A 64 -18.56 -8.82 4.71
C GLN A 64 -18.73 -8.05 6.04
N MET A 65 -17.96 -6.98 6.27
CA MET A 65 -17.98 -6.23 7.53
C MET A 65 -18.95 -5.05 7.53
N TYR A 66 -19.07 -4.34 6.41
CA TYR A 66 -19.80 -3.07 6.30
C TYR A 66 -20.91 -3.09 5.25
N GLY A 67 -21.15 -4.24 4.62
CA GLY A 67 -22.14 -4.40 3.55
C GLY A 67 -21.78 -3.61 2.28
N ASP A 68 -22.80 -3.36 1.48
CA ASP A 68 -22.67 -2.68 0.19
C ASP A 68 -22.24 -1.22 0.36
N LEU A 69 -22.66 -0.57 1.46
CA LEU A 69 -22.27 0.80 1.78
C LEU A 69 -20.75 0.94 1.93
N GLY A 70 -20.13 0.03 2.69
CA GLY A 70 -18.67 0.04 2.86
C GLY A 70 -17.94 -0.25 1.56
N SER A 71 -18.41 -1.24 0.79
CA SER A 71 -17.82 -1.60 -0.50
C SER A 71 -17.91 -0.46 -1.52
N ALA A 72 -19.05 0.23 -1.61
CA ALA A 72 -19.23 1.38 -2.49
C ALA A 72 -18.37 2.57 -2.06
N SER A 73 -18.24 2.80 -0.76
CA SER A 73 -17.46 3.89 -0.19
C SER A 73 -15.96 3.79 -0.53
N ILE A 74 -15.40 2.57 -0.52
CA ILE A 74 -13.99 2.36 -0.87
C ILE A 74 -13.77 2.32 -2.38
N LYS A 75 -14.77 1.93 -3.18
CA LYS A 75 -14.65 1.76 -4.64
C LYS A 75 -14.03 2.97 -5.34
N ALA A 76 -14.40 4.18 -4.90
CA ALA A 76 -13.84 5.41 -5.43
C ALA A 76 -12.42 5.67 -4.90
N GLY A 77 -11.41 5.37 -5.71
CA GLY A 77 -10.00 5.70 -5.42
C GLY A 77 -9.26 4.71 -4.52
N PHE A 78 -9.83 3.52 -4.28
CA PHE A 78 -9.13 2.38 -3.72
C PHE A 78 -8.30 1.67 -4.80
N THR A 79 -7.05 1.32 -4.48
CA THR A 79 -6.18 0.58 -5.38
C THR A 79 -5.13 -0.19 -4.58
N ALA A 80 -5.05 -1.51 -4.78
CA ALA A 80 -4.00 -2.37 -4.22
C ALA A 80 -3.32 -3.13 -5.36
N LYS A 81 -2.25 -2.56 -5.92
CA LYS A 81 -1.57 -3.08 -7.12
C LYS A 81 -0.18 -3.63 -6.84
N TYR A 82 0.58 -3.01 -5.94
CA TYR A 82 1.96 -3.42 -5.68
C TYR A 82 2.01 -4.42 -4.52
N PHE A 83 2.50 -5.62 -4.80
CA PHE A 83 2.89 -6.62 -3.82
C PHE A 83 4.23 -7.19 -4.23
N ASN A 84 5.20 -7.09 -3.35
CA ASN A 84 6.50 -7.70 -3.55
C ASN A 84 6.50 -9.09 -2.88
N ALA A 85 6.65 -10.14 -3.69
CA ALA A 85 6.62 -11.53 -3.21
C ALA A 85 7.77 -11.87 -2.25
N PHE A 86 8.93 -11.23 -2.42
CA PHE A 86 10.11 -11.45 -1.59
C PHE A 86 9.96 -10.81 -0.22
N THR A 87 9.64 -9.51 -0.18
CA THR A 87 9.49 -8.77 1.09
C THR A 87 8.14 -8.97 1.76
N ARG A 88 7.16 -9.48 1.00
CA ARG A 88 5.75 -9.63 1.38
C ARG A 88 5.09 -8.31 1.77
N ILE A 89 5.62 -7.20 1.26
CA ILE A 89 5.08 -5.85 1.48
C ILE A 89 4.13 -5.49 0.33
N ALA A 90 2.97 -4.97 0.67
CA ALA A 90 1.98 -4.46 -0.26
C ALA A 90 1.67 -2.98 -0.01
N PHE A 91 1.37 -2.26 -1.08
CA PHE A 91 0.90 -0.87 -1.02
C PHE A 91 -0.58 -0.80 -1.39
N VAL A 92 -1.33 -0.17 -0.49
CA VAL A 92 -2.76 0.06 -0.64
C VAL A 92 -3.01 1.56 -0.64
N ARG A 93 -3.64 2.07 -1.69
CA ARG A 93 -4.09 3.44 -1.79
C ARG A 93 -5.58 3.51 -1.49
N SER A 94 -6.00 4.54 -0.76
CA SER A 94 -7.40 4.89 -0.53
C SER A 94 -7.56 6.40 -0.50
N ARG A 95 -8.79 6.89 -0.64
CA ARG A 95 -9.14 8.27 -0.28
C ARG A 95 -9.13 8.43 1.24
N HIS A 96 -8.80 9.64 1.70
CA HIS A 96 -9.04 10.05 3.07
C HIS A 96 -10.55 10.02 3.37
N GLY A 97 -10.93 9.67 4.60
CA GLY A 97 -12.30 9.25 4.94
C GLY A 97 -12.44 7.72 4.86
N PRO A 98 -12.81 7.11 3.71
CA PRO A 98 -13.05 5.66 3.60
C PRO A 98 -11.87 4.76 3.95
N HIS A 99 -10.64 5.31 4.00
CA HIS A 99 -9.46 4.58 4.47
C HIS A 99 -9.65 3.95 5.87
N GLU A 100 -10.47 4.51 6.75
CA GLU A 100 -10.72 3.96 8.08
C GLU A 100 -11.36 2.58 8.04
N PHE A 101 -12.24 2.34 7.05
CA PHE A 101 -12.82 1.01 6.83
C PHE A 101 -11.74 0.01 6.46
N ILE A 102 -10.83 0.40 5.57
CA ILE A 102 -9.71 -0.44 5.12
C ILE A 102 -8.78 -0.74 6.30
N LEU A 103 -8.45 0.26 7.13
CA LEU A 103 -7.60 0.06 8.31
C LEU A 103 -8.15 -0.98 9.28
N LYS A 104 -9.48 -0.98 9.49
CA LYS A 104 -10.15 -1.97 10.35
C LYS A 104 -10.26 -3.35 9.68
N VAL A 105 -10.44 -3.39 8.35
CA VAL A 105 -10.58 -4.62 7.56
C VAL A 105 -9.26 -5.37 7.41
N LEU A 106 -8.16 -4.65 7.13
CA LEU A 106 -6.85 -5.24 6.85
C LEU A 106 -6.42 -6.31 7.87
N PRO A 107 -6.36 -6.06 9.19
CA PRO A 107 -5.93 -7.06 10.17
C PRO A 107 -6.92 -8.23 10.33
N LYS A 108 -8.16 -8.10 9.84
CA LYS A 108 -9.20 -9.14 9.89
C LYS A 108 -9.19 -10.04 8.65
N ILE A 109 -8.34 -9.77 7.66
CA ILE A 109 -8.15 -10.66 6.51
C ILE A 109 -7.40 -11.89 6.99
N THR A 110 -8.05 -13.04 6.90
CA THR A 110 -7.52 -14.34 7.30
C THR A 110 -7.03 -15.17 6.13
N GLU A 111 -7.48 -14.86 4.91
CA GLU A 111 -7.19 -15.66 3.73
C GLU A 111 -7.04 -14.75 2.50
N ILE A 112 -6.02 -15.02 1.68
CA ILE A 112 -5.82 -14.39 0.36
C ILE A 112 -5.52 -15.50 -0.65
N SER A 113 -6.38 -15.63 -1.66
CA SER A 113 -6.20 -16.59 -2.77
C SER A 113 -5.98 -18.04 -2.31
N GLY A 114 -6.78 -18.52 -1.34
CA GLY A 114 -6.69 -19.90 -0.84
C GLY A 114 -5.60 -20.14 0.20
N LYS A 115 -4.85 -19.11 0.62
CA LYS A 115 -3.79 -19.21 1.63
C LYS A 115 -4.16 -18.49 2.89
N GLU A 116 -3.91 -19.10 4.04
CA GLU A 116 -4.12 -18.48 5.34
C GLU A 116 -3.02 -17.45 5.65
N VAL A 117 -3.45 -16.21 5.83
CA VAL A 117 -2.54 -15.08 6.04
C VAL A 117 -2.87 -14.30 7.30
N HIS A 118 -1.87 -13.58 7.77
CA HIS A 118 -1.97 -12.53 8.74
C HIS A 118 -1.42 -11.24 8.13
N VAL A 119 -2.26 -10.21 8.09
CA VAL A 119 -1.93 -8.89 7.53
C VAL A 119 -1.62 -7.94 8.68
N LYS A 120 -0.41 -7.37 8.67
CA LYS A 120 0.03 -6.35 9.63
C LYS A 120 0.20 -5.01 8.92
N ILE A 121 -0.35 -3.94 9.48
CA ILE A 121 -0.12 -2.59 8.99
C ILE A 121 1.24 -2.12 9.52
N LEU A 122 2.11 -1.65 8.63
CA LEU A 122 3.42 -1.10 8.98
C LEU A 122 3.37 0.42 9.14
N TYR A 123 2.76 1.10 8.17
CA TYR A 123 2.75 2.57 8.13
C TYR A 123 1.55 3.09 7.33
N ILE A 124 1.11 4.29 7.69
CA ILE A 124 0.06 5.04 7.00
C ILE A 124 0.61 6.43 6.72
N GLY A 125 0.61 6.84 5.46
CA GLY A 125 1.13 8.15 5.04
C GLY A 125 0.19 8.89 4.09
N GLY A 126 0.33 10.21 4.04
CA GLY A 126 -0.37 11.06 3.07
C GLY A 126 0.35 11.17 1.72
N THR A 127 1.67 10.93 1.69
CA THR A 127 2.50 11.04 0.49
C THR A 127 3.32 9.76 0.26
N LEU A 128 3.51 9.38 -1.01
CA LEU A 128 4.36 8.24 -1.34
C LEU A 128 5.80 8.44 -0.87
N LYS A 129 6.32 9.67 -0.93
CA LYS A 129 7.70 9.99 -0.54
C LYS A 129 7.99 9.53 0.89
N HIS A 130 7.12 9.88 1.84
CA HIS A 130 7.29 9.44 3.23
C HIS A 130 7.07 7.94 3.41
N CYS A 131 6.08 7.36 2.73
CA CYS A 131 5.85 5.91 2.75
C CYS A 131 7.08 5.15 2.27
N PHE A 132 7.75 5.66 1.24
CA PHE A 132 8.97 5.05 0.73
C PHE A 132 10.14 5.20 1.66
N MET A 133 10.41 6.41 2.18
CA MET A 133 11.47 6.60 3.17
C MET A 133 11.27 5.66 4.36
N TYR A 134 10.01 5.45 4.77
CA TYR A 134 9.67 4.46 5.78
C TYR A 134 10.02 3.03 5.35
N VAL A 135 9.62 2.58 4.15
CA VAL A 135 9.92 1.21 3.68
C VAL A 135 11.43 0.98 3.54
N LYS A 136 12.15 1.96 2.99
CA LYS A 136 13.61 1.91 2.87
C LYS A 136 14.26 1.72 4.25
N ASN A 137 13.94 2.59 5.21
CA ASN A 137 14.49 2.50 6.55
C ASN A 137 14.05 1.21 7.27
N TYR A 138 12.83 0.73 7.02
CA TYR A 138 12.33 -0.53 7.57
C TYR A 138 13.11 -1.74 7.02
N GLN A 139 13.40 -1.73 5.72
CA GLN A 139 14.20 -2.76 5.08
C GLN A 139 15.64 -2.71 5.59
N GLU A 140 16.29 -1.55 5.61
CA GLU A 140 17.65 -1.37 6.13
C GLU A 140 17.80 -1.91 7.56
N LYS A 141 16.89 -1.53 8.48
CA LYS A 141 16.89 -2.07 9.85
C LYS A 141 16.69 -3.58 9.88
N LYS A 142 15.78 -4.10 9.05
CA LYS A 142 15.53 -5.54 9.03
C LYS A 142 16.73 -6.32 8.51
N MET A 143 17.49 -5.71 7.60
CA MET A 143 18.74 -6.26 7.10
C MET A 143 19.79 -6.27 8.21
N GLU A 144 19.99 -5.15 8.92
CA GLU A 144 20.93 -5.08 10.04
C GLU A 144 20.66 -6.18 11.08
N GLU A 145 19.39 -6.42 11.44
CA GLU A 145 18.99 -7.53 12.31
C GLU A 145 19.41 -8.90 11.75
N ILE A 146 19.13 -9.17 10.46
CA ILE A 146 19.45 -10.46 9.84
C ILE A 146 20.96 -10.64 9.70
N TYR A 147 21.71 -9.59 9.36
CA TYR A 147 23.16 -9.60 9.28
C TYR A 147 23.81 -9.85 10.65
N SER A 148 23.25 -9.30 11.74
CA SER A 148 23.74 -9.58 13.10
C SER A 148 23.48 -11.02 13.53
N ASP A 149 22.38 -11.63 13.05
CA ASP A 149 22.01 -13.01 13.37
C ASP A 149 22.75 -14.06 12.51
N ALA A 150 23.24 -13.66 11.33
CA ALA A 150 23.93 -14.54 10.39
C ALA A 150 25.36 -14.89 10.84
N LYS A 151 25.58 -16.15 11.22
CA LYS A 151 26.87 -16.65 11.75
C LYS A 151 27.86 -17.12 10.68
N THR A 152 27.43 -17.29 9.42
CA THR A 152 28.25 -17.92 8.36
C THR A 152 28.33 -17.04 7.11
N GLU A 153 29.52 -16.93 6.51
CA GLU A 153 29.80 -16.13 5.30
C GLU A 153 28.86 -16.48 4.12
N SER A 154 28.52 -17.77 3.96
CA SER A 154 27.59 -18.25 2.93
C SER A 154 26.18 -17.67 3.07
N GLN A 155 25.71 -17.45 4.30
CA GLN A 155 24.38 -16.88 4.55
C GLN A 155 24.36 -15.38 4.27
N LYS A 156 25.49 -14.69 4.44
CA LYS A 156 25.64 -13.27 4.13
C LYS A 156 25.59 -13.03 2.62
N SER A 157 26.25 -13.88 1.83
CA SER A 157 26.24 -13.79 0.36
C SER A 157 24.85 -14.06 -0.25
N GLU A 158 24.11 -15.07 0.22
CA GLU A 158 22.71 -15.28 -0.21
C GLU A 158 21.81 -14.10 0.16
N LEU A 159 22.08 -13.47 1.31
CA LEU A 159 21.35 -12.30 1.79
C LEU A 159 21.65 -11.05 0.93
N GLU A 160 22.89 -10.89 0.47
CA GLU A 160 23.33 -9.84 -0.47
C GLU A 160 22.68 -9.99 -1.85
N GLU A 161 22.59 -11.21 -2.37
CA GLU A 161 21.88 -11.48 -3.62
C GLU A 161 20.39 -11.16 -3.48
N ALA A 162 19.76 -11.61 -2.40
CA ALA A 162 18.37 -11.28 -2.10
C ALA A 162 18.16 -9.76 -1.93
N LEU A 163 19.17 -9.04 -1.41
CA LEU A 163 19.24 -7.58 -1.29
C LEU A 163 19.17 -6.90 -2.66
N MET A 164 19.96 -7.38 -3.63
CA MET A 164 20.01 -6.83 -4.99
C MET A 164 18.65 -6.95 -5.70
N TYR A 165 17.95 -8.08 -5.52
CA TYR A 165 16.61 -8.28 -6.06
C TYR A 165 15.51 -7.56 -5.25
N THR A 166 15.77 -7.26 -3.97
CA THR A 166 14.83 -6.60 -3.04
C THR A 166 14.91 -5.07 -3.10
N MET A 167 16.06 -4.50 -3.44
CA MET A 167 16.27 -3.07 -3.69
C MET A 167 15.61 -2.65 -5.02
N MET A 168 14.28 -2.75 -5.01
CA MET A 168 13.31 -2.23 -5.97
C MET A 168 13.40 -2.68 -7.43
N PRO A 169 12.38 -3.42 -7.92
CA PRO A 169 11.78 -3.12 -9.22
C PRO A 169 11.36 -1.66 -9.24
N SER A 170 11.68 -0.97 -10.32
CA SER A 170 11.57 0.47 -10.43
C SER A 170 10.17 0.99 -10.09
N TRP A 171 10.14 2.09 -9.34
CA TRP A 171 8.96 2.91 -9.03
C TRP A 171 7.98 3.15 -10.18
N GLN A 172 8.49 3.04 -11.42
CA GLN A 172 7.77 3.20 -12.66
C GLN A 172 6.55 2.28 -12.72
N ASP A 173 6.60 1.05 -12.21
CA ASP A 173 5.44 0.14 -12.29
C ASP A 173 4.23 0.61 -11.46
N PHE A 174 4.46 1.18 -10.27
CA PHE A 174 3.37 1.73 -9.47
C PHE A 174 2.82 3.04 -10.07
N PHE A 175 3.69 3.93 -10.55
CA PHE A 175 3.28 5.21 -11.15
C PHE A 175 2.63 5.04 -12.52
N ASN A 176 3.17 4.17 -13.38
CA ASN A 176 2.63 3.86 -14.72
C ASN A 176 1.25 3.19 -14.62
N SER A 177 0.93 2.54 -13.49
CA SER A 177 -0.42 2.01 -13.24
C SER A 177 -1.50 3.09 -13.01
N LYS A 178 -1.11 4.36 -12.82
CA LYS A 178 -2.05 5.51 -12.84
C LYS A 178 -2.39 5.97 -14.26
N ALA A 179 -1.62 5.59 -15.27
CA ALA A 179 -1.84 6.01 -16.66
C ALA A 179 -2.80 5.08 -17.44
N ALA A 180 -3.18 3.94 -16.86
CA ALA A 180 -3.99 2.91 -17.52
C ALA A 180 -5.42 2.77 -16.94
N THR A 181 -5.97 3.84 -16.34
CA THR A 181 -7.38 3.91 -15.93
C THR A 181 -7.92 5.27 -16.28
#